data_AF-A0AAV1DJT6-F1
#
_entry.id   AF-A0AAV1DJT6-F1
#
_cell.length_a   1.000
_cell.length_b   1.000
_cell.length_c   1.000
_cell.angle_alpha   90.00
_cell.angle_beta   90.00
_cell.angle_gamma   90.00
#
_symmetry.space_group_name_H-M   'P 1'
#
loop_
_entity.id
_entity.type
_entity.pdbx_description
1 polymer ?
#
loop_
_entity_poly.entity_id
_entity_poly.type
_entity_poly.pdbx_seq_one_letter_code
_entity_poly.pdbx_strand_id
1 'polypeptide(L)'
;MSEKFGAALALVKSDIGGNISRLETKYLSDPAQFSQLYSFVQVEVAAKTAKGSSSCTNGLLWLTRAMDFLVALFRDLVDHPDWTMSQACTDSYTKTLKKWHGWLASSSCTLAMKLAPDRQKFMDVIGGTGDVVADMEKFCSTFSPLLEENHKFLASVGLDDLKAS
;
A
#
# COMPACT_ATOMS: atom_id res chain seq x y z
N MET A 1 -2.72 -17.11 -9.87
CA MET A 1 -3.29 -15.81 -9.42
C MET A 1 -2.83 -14.64 -10.31
N SER A 2 -1.56 -14.55 -10.71
CA SER A 2 -1.05 -13.48 -11.59
C SER A 2 -1.58 -13.50 -13.03
N GLU A 3 -1.97 -14.65 -13.58
CA GLU A 3 -2.53 -14.69 -14.95
C GLU A 3 -3.91 -14.04 -15.07
N LYS A 4 -4.59 -13.81 -13.94
CA LYS A 4 -5.95 -13.23 -13.91
C LYS A 4 -5.97 -11.70 -13.87
N PHE A 5 -4.84 -11.06 -13.57
CA PHE A 5 -4.73 -9.62 -13.40
C PHE A 5 -3.56 -9.14 -14.26
N GLY A 6 -3.85 -8.38 -15.32
CA GLY A 6 -2.90 -8.05 -16.39
C GLY A 6 -1.62 -7.30 -15.97
N ALA A 7 -0.90 -6.76 -16.96
CA ALA A 7 0.45 -6.21 -16.82
C ALA A 7 0.66 -5.23 -15.64
N ALA A 8 -0.34 -4.44 -15.26
CA ALA A 8 -0.27 -3.54 -14.12
C ALA A 8 -0.06 -4.28 -12.77
N LEU A 9 -0.72 -5.42 -12.55
CA LEU A 9 -0.52 -6.19 -11.31
C LEU A 9 0.80 -6.96 -11.31
N ALA A 10 1.34 -7.28 -12.49
CA ALA A 10 2.68 -7.86 -12.60
C ALA A 10 3.77 -6.86 -12.13
N LEU A 11 3.61 -5.57 -12.45
CA LEU A 11 4.50 -4.51 -11.94
C LEU A 11 4.40 -4.37 -10.42
N VAL A 12 3.18 -4.35 -9.87
CA VAL A 12 2.95 -4.32 -8.41
C VAL A 12 3.58 -5.53 -7.73
N LYS A 13 3.43 -6.74 -8.29
CA LYS A 13 4.06 -7.96 -7.78
C LYS A 13 5.58 -7.87 -7.78
N SER A 14 6.17 -7.36 -8.86
CA SER A 14 7.62 -7.20 -8.97
C SER A 14 8.15 -6.22 -7.91
N ASP A 15 7.43 -5.11 -7.68
CA ASP A 15 7.80 -4.13 -6.66
C ASP A 15 7.75 -4.74 -5.24
N ILE A 16 6.66 -5.44 -4.91
CA ILE A 16 6.52 -6.16 -3.63
C ILE A 16 7.62 -7.21 -3.46
N GLY A 17 7.91 -8.01 -4.49
CA GLY A 17 8.99 -9.00 -4.45
C GLY A 17 10.35 -8.36 -4.19
N GLY A 18 10.65 -7.25 -4.86
CA GLY A 18 11.86 -6.48 -4.63
C GLY A 18 11.94 -5.87 -3.21
N ASN A 19 10.82 -5.48 -2.61
CA ASN A 19 10.76 -5.05 -1.21
C ASN A 19 11.10 -6.18 -0.24
N ILE A 20 10.50 -7.36 -0.44
CA ILE A 20 10.75 -8.54 0.41
C ILE A 20 12.22 -8.95 0.35
N SER A 21 12.80 -9.09 -0.84
CA SER A 21 14.20 -9.49 -0.97
C SER A 21 15.17 -8.48 -0.33
N ARG A 22 14.83 -7.19 -0.31
CA ARG A 22 15.63 -6.17 0.40
C ARG A 22 15.55 -6.32 1.92
N LEU A 23 14.36 -6.54 2.46
CA LEU A 23 14.16 -6.80 3.88
C LEU A 23 14.90 -8.06 4.32
N GLU A 24 14.78 -9.15 3.55
CA GLU A 24 15.49 -10.41 3.81
C GLU A 24 17.01 -10.22 3.78
N THR A 25 17.56 -9.53 2.76
CA THR A 25 18.99 -9.26 2.66
C THR A 25 19.51 -8.49 3.87
N LYS A 26 18.75 -7.48 4.34
CA LYS A 26 19.13 -6.70 5.52
C LYS A 26 18.99 -7.50 6.81
N TYR A 27 17.91 -8.27 6.97
CA TYR A 27 17.75 -9.18 8.10
C TYR A 27 18.91 -10.16 8.21
N LEU A 28 19.29 -10.80 7.11
CA LEU A 28 20.40 -11.77 7.08
C LEU A 28 21.77 -11.14 7.36
N SER A 29 21.93 -9.82 7.20
CA SER A 29 23.19 -9.14 7.51
C SER A 29 23.43 -8.97 9.01
N ASP A 30 22.37 -8.81 9.81
CA ASP A 30 22.42 -8.79 11.28
C ASP A 30 21.02 -9.13 11.86
N PRO A 31 20.71 -10.42 12.07
CA PRO A 31 19.40 -10.85 12.53
C PRO A 31 19.02 -10.30 13.91
N ALA A 32 19.99 -10.02 14.77
CA ALA A 32 19.73 -9.47 16.10
C ALA A 32 19.27 -8.01 15.99
N GLN A 33 19.94 -7.21 15.16
CA GLN A 33 19.58 -5.82 14.93
C GLN A 33 18.26 -5.68 14.14
N PHE A 34 18.03 -6.53 13.14
CA PHE A 34 16.92 -6.41 12.19
C PHE A 34 15.75 -7.38 12.46
N SER A 35 15.59 -7.83 13.70
CA SER A 35 14.51 -8.73 14.12
C SER A 35 13.10 -8.12 14.08
N GLN A 36 13.01 -6.78 14.06
CA GLN A 36 11.77 -6.01 14.04
C GLN A 36 11.81 -5.00 12.89
N LEU A 37 10.66 -4.77 12.25
CA LEU A 37 10.54 -3.86 11.10
C LEU A 37 10.98 -2.43 11.42
N TYR A 38 10.68 -1.96 12.63
CA TYR A 38 11.04 -0.60 13.06
C TYR A 38 12.54 -0.44 13.33
N SER A 39 13.28 -1.52 13.60
CA SER A 39 14.74 -1.45 13.75
C SER A 39 15.42 -1.01 12.46
N PHE A 40 14.90 -1.41 11.29
CA PHE A 40 15.41 -0.96 10.00
C PHE A 40 15.33 0.57 9.89
N VAL A 41 14.19 1.14 10.30
CA VAL A 41 13.95 2.58 10.26
C VAL A 41 14.88 3.32 11.21
N GLN A 42 15.03 2.83 12.44
CA GLN A 42 15.93 3.45 13.43
C GLN A 42 17.38 3.50 12.93
N VAL A 43 17.87 2.41 12.33
CA VAL A 43 19.21 2.34 11.75
C VAL A 43 19.38 3.33 10.59
N GLU A 44 18.42 3.38 9.67
CA GLU A 44 18.48 4.29 8.52
C GLU A 44 18.34 5.77 8.91
N VAL A 45 17.57 6.08 9.96
CA VAL A 45 17.47 7.42 10.54
C VAL A 45 18.81 7.84 11.13
N ALA A 46 19.43 6.98 11.96
CA ALA A 46 20.73 7.25 12.55
C ALA A 46 21.83 7.44 11.49
N ALA A 47 21.77 6.64 10.42
CA ALA A 47 22.69 6.71 9.28
C ALA A 47 22.37 7.85 8.27
N LYS A 48 21.26 8.59 8.46
CA LYS A 48 20.77 9.62 7.53
C LYS A 48 20.50 9.11 6.11
N THR A 49 20.14 7.84 5.98
CA THR A 49 19.82 7.18 4.69
C THR A 49 18.32 6.90 4.51
N ALA A 50 17.49 7.18 5.51
CA ALA A 50 16.07 6.84 5.53
C ALA A 50 15.24 7.41 4.37
N LYS A 51 15.66 8.52 3.74
CA LYS A 51 14.96 9.14 2.60
C LYS A 51 15.37 8.61 1.23
N GLY A 52 16.33 7.68 1.18
CA GLY A 52 16.77 7.07 -0.08
C GLY A 52 15.64 6.30 -0.75
N SER A 53 15.55 6.34 -2.08
CA SER A 53 14.52 5.62 -2.83
C SER A 53 14.53 4.10 -2.59
N SER A 54 15.71 3.56 -2.28
CA SER A 54 15.91 2.15 -1.96
C SER A 54 15.81 1.81 -0.47
N SER A 55 15.60 2.79 0.42
CA SER A 55 15.58 2.58 1.87
C SER A 55 14.35 1.75 2.30
N CYS A 56 14.51 0.98 3.38
CA CYS A 56 13.42 0.23 3.99
C CYS A 56 12.37 1.17 4.57
N THR A 57 12.80 2.33 5.07
CA THR A 57 11.91 3.35 5.63
C THR A 57 11.00 3.97 4.58
N ASN A 58 11.55 4.33 3.41
CA ASN A 58 10.76 4.84 2.28
C ASN A 58 9.79 3.75 1.79
N GLY A 59 10.24 2.50 1.73
CA GLY A 59 9.38 1.35 1.44
C GLY A 59 8.22 1.21 2.42
N LEU A 60 8.48 1.28 3.73
CA LEU A 60 7.46 1.19 4.78
C LEU A 60 6.43 2.32 4.67
N LEU A 61 6.88 3.55 4.43
CA LEU A 61 5.99 4.71 4.27
C LEU A 61 5.03 4.52 3.09
N TRP A 62 5.56 4.20 1.90
CA TRP A 62 4.73 4.05 0.71
C TRP A 62 3.82 2.82 0.77
N LEU A 63 4.29 1.72 1.37
CA LEU A 63 3.46 0.56 1.63
C LEU A 63 2.30 0.90 2.58
N THR A 64 2.58 1.61 3.68
CA THR A 64 1.54 2.02 4.64
C THR A 64 0.47 2.86 3.95
N ARG A 65 0.86 3.85 3.13
CA ARG A 65 -0.09 4.70 2.39
C ARG A 65 -0.84 3.96 1.28
N ALA A 66 -0.21 3.00 0.61
CA ALA A 66 -0.88 2.16 -0.37
C ALA A 66 -1.93 1.24 0.29
N MET A 67 -1.65 0.79 1.52
CA MET A 67 -2.60 0.01 2.31
C MET A 67 -3.73 0.86 2.89
N ASP A 68 -3.49 2.13 3.24
CA ASP A 68 -4.57 3.08 3.56
C ASP A 68 -5.55 3.19 2.39
N PHE A 69 -5.02 3.33 1.16
CA PHE A 69 -5.82 3.34 -0.06
C PHE A 69 -6.65 2.06 -0.20
N LEU A 70 -6.06 0.88 0.01
CA LEU A 70 -6.76 -0.40 -0.11
C LEU A 70 -7.87 -0.54 0.95
N VAL A 71 -7.62 -0.13 2.19
CA VAL A 71 -8.64 -0.10 3.25
C VAL A 71 -9.78 0.85 2.88
N ALA A 72 -9.46 2.06 2.39
CA ALA A 72 -10.48 3.01 1.94
C ALA A 72 -11.29 2.45 0.76
N LEU A 73 -10.63 1.83 -0.21
CA LEU A 73 -11.27 1.20 -1.37
C LEU A 73 -12.23 0.08 -0.94
N PHE A 74 -11.82 -0.79 -0.03
CA PHE A 74 -12.68 -1.87 0.47
C PHE A 74 -13.88 -1.33 1.24
N ARG A 75 -13.70 -0.29 2.06
CA ARG A 75 -14.84 0.41 2.71
C ARG A 75 -15.81 0.98 1.67
N ASP A 76 -15.30 1.71 0.68
CA ASP A 76 -16.13 2.30 -0.38
C ASP A 76 -16.87 1.19 -1.18
N LEU A 77 -16.24 0.04 -1.43
CA LEU A 77 -16.88 -1.09 -2.11
C LEU A 77 -17.97 -1.75 -1.25
N VAL A 78 -17.80 -1.84 0.07
CA VAL A 78 -18.80 -2.40 0.99
C VAL A 78 -19.98 -1.42 1.15
N ASP A 79 -19.68 -0.15 1.43
CA ASP A 79 -20.68 0.87 1.76
C ASP A 79 -21.49 1.32 0.54
N HIS A 80 -20.93 1.19 -0.66
CA HIS A 80 -21.53 1.62 -1.92
C HIS A 80 -21.59 0.46 -2.94
N PRO A 81 -22.55 -0.47 -2.79
CA PRO A 81 -22.66 -1.63 -3.67
C PRO A 81 -22.98 -1.28 -5.14
N ASP A 82 -23.54 -0.09 -5.37
CA ASP A 82 -23.94 0.45 -6.67
C ASP A 82 -22.83 1.24 -7.39
N TRP A 83 -21.73 1.57 -6.71
CA TRP A 83 -20.62 2.31 -7.32
C TRP A 83 -19.86 1.46 -8.32
N THR A 84 -19.43 2.09 -9.42
CA THR A 84 -18.44 1.52 -10.33
C THR A 84 -17.06 1.43 -9.66
N MET A 85 -16.20 0.54 -10.17
CA MET A 85 -14.82 0.43 -9.67
C MET A 85 -14.06 1.75 -9.80
N SER A 86 -14.30 2.52 -10.86
CA SER A 86 -13.65 3.81 -11.07
C SER A 86 -14.07 4.85 -10.02
N GLN A 87 -15.34 4.88 -9.61
CA GLN A 87 -15.81 5.75 -8.53
C GLN A 87 -15.14 5.39 -7.21
N ALA A 88 -15.17 4.11 -6.81
CA ALA A 88 -14.56 3.64 -5.57
C ALA A 88 -13.03 3.89 -5.54
N CYS A 89 -12.32 3.63 -6.62
CA CYS A 89 -10.89 3.94 -6.74
C CYS A 89 -10.61 5.45 -6.65
N THR A 90 -11.41 6.28 -7.31
CA THR A 90 -11.18 7.74 -7.35
C THR A 90 -11.39 8.37 -5.97
N ASP A 91 -12.41 7.93 -5.26
CA ASP A 91 -12.75 8.44 -3.94
C ASP A 91 -11.71 8.01 -2.89
N SER A 92 -11.42 6.71 -2.80
CA SER A 92 -10.34 6.17 -1.95
C SER A 92 -8.98 6.79 -2.24
N TYR A 93 -8.61 7.02 -3.50
CA TYR A 93 -7.37 7.73 -3.88
C TYR A 93 -7.34 9.17 -3.36
N THR A 94 -8.46 9.88 -3.49
CA THR A 94 -8.59 11.27 -3.06
C THR A 94 -8.46 11.40 -1.54
N LYS A 95 -9.05 10.47 -0.78
CA LYS A 95 -8.97 10.41 0.68
C LYS A 95 -7.57 10.10 1.22
N THR A 96 -6.74 9.39 0.45
CA THR A 96 -5.49 8.76 0.96
C THR A 96 -4.22 9.26 0.26
N LEU A 97 -3.94 8.77 -0.95
CA LEU A 97 -2.66 8.94 -1.66
C LEU A 97 -2.52 10.30 -2.33
N LYS A 98 -3.62 10.93 -2.74
CA LYS A 98 -3.60 12.16 -3.57
C LYS A 98 -2.76 13.29 -2.96
N LYS A 99 -2.84 13.50 -1.64
CA LYS A 99 -2.07 14.55 -0.95
C LYS A 99 -0.55 14.34 -0.99
N TRP A 100 -0.11 13.11 -1.21
CA TRP A 100 1.30 12.69 -1.21
C TRP A 100 1.90 12.61 -2.61
N HIS A 101 1.07 12.61 -3.65
CA HIS A 101 1.51 12.51 -5.03
C HIS A 101 1.66 13.90 -5.66
N GLY A 102 2.82 14.15 -6.26
CA GLY A 102 3.03 15.24 -7.19
C GLY A 102 2.23 15.06 -8.47
N TRP A 103 2.29 16.05 -9.36
CA TRP A 103 1.44 16.08 -10.57
C TRP A 103 1.68 14.88 -11.50
N LEU A 104 2.91 14.37 -11.58
CA LEU A 104 3.28 13.22 -12.41
C LEU A 104 2.65 11.93 -11.84
N ALA A 105 2.87 11.67 -10.56
CA ALA A 105 2.30 10.52 -9.87
C ALA A 105 0.76 10.57 -9.87
N SER A 106 0.15 11.73 -9.64
CA SER A 106 -1.31 11.88 -9.68
C SER A 106 -1.91 11.62 -11.06
N SER A 107 -1.24 12.10 -12.12
CA SER A 107 -1.69 11.88 -13.50
C SER A 107 -1.62 10.40 -13.87
N SER A 108 -0.52 9.74 -13.51
CA SER A 108 -0.33 8.30 -13.72
C SER A 108 -1.39 7.47 -13.00
N CYS A 109 -1.67 7.76 -11.72
CA CYS A 109 -2.72 7.08 -10.97
C CYS A 109 -4.11 7.28 -11.59
N THR A 110 -4.42 8.51 -12.03
CA THR A 110 -5.70 8.81 -12.68
C THR A 110 -5.91 7.99 -13.95
N LEU A 111 -4.84 7.80 -14.74
CA LEU A 111 -4.90 6.93 -15.92
C LEU A 111 -5.05 5.46 -15.53
N ALA A 112 -4.31 4.98 -14.53
CA ALA A 112 -4.40 3.60 -14.05
C ALA A 112 -5.80 3.26 -13.54
N MET A 113 -6.47 4.18 -12.84
CA MET A 113 -7.84 3.99 -12.36
C MET A 113 -8.87 3.86 -13.49
N LYS A 114 -8.63 4.49 -14.65
CA LYS A 114 -9.47 4.30 -15.85
C LYS A 114 -9.28 2.92 -16.50
N LEU A 115 -8.18 2.25 -16.20
CA LEU A 115 -7.86 0.90 -16.65
C LEU A 115 -8.22 -0.16 -15.58
N ALA A 116 -8.82 0.25 -14.46
CA ALA A 116 -9.26 -0.66 -13.42
C ALA A 116 -10.29 -1.66 -14.01
N PRO A 117 -10.27 -2.91 -13.56
CA PRO A 117 -11.23 -3.91 -14.01
C PRO A 117 -12.66 -3.48 -13.67
N ASP A 118 -13.62 -4.06 -14.39
CA ASP A 118 -15.02 -3.99 -13.99
C ASP A 118 -15.20 -4.48 -12.55
N ARG A 119 -16.14 -3.88 -11.82
CA ARG A 119 -16.39 -4.17 -10.41
C ARG A 119 -16.70 -5.64 -10.20
N GLN A 120 -17.61 -6.22 -10.98
CA GLN A 120 -18.02 -7.61 -10.80
C GLN A 120 -16.81 -8.53 -10.96
N LYS A 121 -16.01 -8.31 -12.00
CA LYS A 121 -14.77 -9.07 -12.22
C LYS A 121 -13.79 -8.91 -11.06
N PHE A 122 -13.64 -7.71 -10.51
CA PHE A 122 -12.79 -7.50 -9.35
C PHE A 122 -13.27 -8.32 -8.15
N MET A 123 -14.56 -8.18 -7.80
CA MET A 123 -15.21 -8.86 -6.69
C MET A 123 -15.14 -10.39 -6.83
N ASP A 124 -15.38 -10.92 -8.03
CA ASP A 124 -15.28 -12.37 -8.31
C ASP A 124 -13.87 -12.90 -8.05
N VAL A 125 -12.84 -12.13 -8.42
CA VAL A 125 -11.46 -12.58 -8.26
C VAL A 125 -11.00 -12.49 -6.81
N ILE A 126 -11.38 -11.43 -6.07
CA ILE A 126 -10.98 -11.30 -4.66
C ILE A 126 -11.83 -12.16 -3.72
N GLY A 127 -13.09 -12.41 -4.07
CA GLY A 127 -14.00 -13.25 -3.28
C GLY A 127 -13.75 -14.74 -3.44
N GLY A 128 -13.29 -15.19 -4.61
CA GLY A 128 -13.10 -16.61 -4.87
C GLY A 128 -14.40 -17.40 -4.65
N THR A 129 -14.43 -18.26 -3.63
CA THR A 129 -15.62 -19.01 -3.21
C THR A 129 -16.17 -18.58 -1.84
N GLY A 130 -15.63 -17.51 -1.26
CA GLY A 130 -15.96 -17.02 0.09
C GLY A 130 -16.93 -15.85 0.09
N ASP A 131 -17.21 -15.34 1.28
CA ASP A 131 -17.97 -14.09 1.48
C ASP A 131 -17.01 -12.90 1.38
N VAL A 132 -16.92 -12.36 0.16
CA VAL A 132 -16.03 -11.23 -0.16
C VAL A 132 -16.31 -9.99 0.67
N VAL A 133 -17.56 -9.75 1.06
CA VAL A 133 -17.93 -8.57 1.85
C VAL A 133 -17.41 -8.73 3.26
N ALA A 134 -17.70 -9.88 3.89
CA ALA A 134 -17.20 -10.18 5.23
C ALA A 134 -15.67 -10.19 5.30
N ASP A 135 -15.00 -10.72 4.27
CA ASP A 135 -13.53 -10.73 4.19
C ASP A 135 -12.95 -9.31 4.08
N MET A 136 -13.56 -8.42 3.29
CA MET A 136 -13.17 -7.02 3.20
C MET A 136 -13.37 -6.28 4.53
N GLU A 137 -14.50 -6.47 5.21
CA GLU A 137 -14.77 -5.85 6.52
C GLU A 137 -13.77 -6.32 7.58
N LYS A 138 -13.48 -7.63 7.60
CA LYS A 138 -12.48 -8.22 8.49
C LYS A 138 -11.09 -7.67 8.22
N PHE A 139 -10.69 -7.58 6.95
CA PHE A 139 -9.42 -6.96 6.57
C PHE A 139 -9.35 -5.52 7.07
N CYS A 140 -10.37 -4.70 6.79
CA CYS A 140 -10.41 -3.29 7.19
C CYS A 140 -10.30 -3.12 8.71
N SER A 141 -11.03 -3.91 9.49
CA SER A 141 -11.02 -3.84 10.96
C SER A 141 -9.70 -4.31 11.57
N THR A 142 -9.08 -5.34 10.99
CA THR A 142 -7.83 -5.92 11.53
C THR A 142 -6.60 -5.09 11.14
N PHE A 143 -6.59 -4.53 9.92
CA PHE A 143 -5.40 -3.90 9.37
C PHE A 143 -5.31 -2.41 9.70
N SER A 144 -6.45 -1.71 9.89
CA SER A 144 -6.44 -0.26 10.21
C SER A 144 -5.62 0.09 11.46
N PRO A 145 -5.69 -0.64 12.58
CA PRO A 145 -4.88 -0.33 13.76
C PRO A 145 -3.36 -0.44 13.49
N LEU A 146 -2.93 -1.42 12.69
CA LEU A 146 -1.53 -1.60 12.31
C LEU A 146 -1.02 -0.43 11.46
N LEU A 147 -1.86 0.08 10.54
CA LEU A 147 -1.53 1.26 9.76
C LEU A 147 -1.40 2.50 10.64
N GLU A 148 -2.29 2.65 11.63
CA GLU A 148 -2.21 3.75 12.59
C GLU A 148 -0.91 3.70 13.41
N GLU A 149 -0.48 2.51 13.84
CA GLU A 149 0.81 2.31 14.50
C GLU A 149 1.99 2.69 13.60
N ASN A 150 1.97 2.28 12.32
CA ASN A 150 2.99 2.65 11.35
C ASN A 150 3.07 4.16 11.16
N HIS A 151 1.93 4.84 10.99
CA HIS A 151 1.87 6.31 10.86
C HIS A 151 2.43 7.01 12.09
N LYS A 152 2.00 6.59 13.30
CA LYS A 152 2.50 7.15 14.57
C LYS A 152 4.01 6.98 14.68
N PHE A 153 4.53 5.81 14.32
CA PHE A 153 5.96 5.54 14.36
C PHE A 153 6.73 6.42 13.35
N LEU A 154 6.29 6.47 12.09
CA LEU A 154 6.94 7.27 11.05
C LEU A 154 6.91 8.78 11.37
N ALA A 155 5.81 9.27 11.95
CA ALA A 155 5.71 10.64 12.44
C ALA A 155 6.68 10.91 13.60
N SER A 156 6.84 9.96 14.53
CA SER A 156 7.77 10.08 15.67
C SER A 156 9.23 10.25 15.25
N VAL A 157 9.59 9.83 14.04
CA VAL A 157 10.92 9.99 13.44
C VAL A 157 10.97 11.03 12.31
N GLY A 158 9.89 11.79 12.08
CA GLY A 158 9.82 12.88 11.11
C GLY A 158 9.86 12.45 9.64
N LEU A 159 9.29 11.28 9.33
CA LEU A 159 9.33 10.68 7.99
C LEU A 159 7.94 10.46 7.36
N ASP A 160 6.89 10.97 7.98
CA ASP A 160 5.49 10.86 7.52
C ASP A 160 5.11 11.86 6.42
N ASP A 161 5.94 12.89 6.16
CA ASP A 161 5.63 13.99 5.22
C ASP A 161 6.29 13.88 3.83
N LEU A 162 6.98 12.78 3.52
CA LEU A 162 7.63 12.63 2.21
C LEU A 162 6.60 12.60 1.07
N LYS A 163 6.91 13.21 -0.08
CA LYS A 163 6.06 13.23 -1.27
C LYS A 163 6.72 12.52 -2.44
N ALA A 164 5.89 11.87 -3.27
CA ALA A 164 6.32 11.34 -4.56
C ALA A 164 6.31 12.48 -5.57
N SER A 165 7.30 12.52 -6.46
CA SER A 165 7.36 13.46 -7.57
C SER A 165 6.29 13.17 -8.63
#